data_AF-A0A935JQR7-F1
#
_entry.id   AF-A0A935JQR7-F1
#
_cell.length_a   1.000
_cell.length_b   1.000
_cell.length_c   1.000
_cell.angle_alpha   90.00
_cell.angle_beta   90.00
_cell.angle_gamma   90.00
#
_symmetry.space_group_name_H-M   'P 1'
#
loop_
_entity.id
_entity.type
_entity.pdbx_description
1 polymer ?
#
loop_
_entity_poly.entity_id
_entity_poly.type
_entity_poly.pdbx_seq_one_letter_code
_entity_poly.pdbx_strand_id
1 'polypeptide(L)'
;MAIEKYVDFRFGSFVVITPDDEGNYYSSIFVPEFRRRSPGVVVPTLEEKRTEIHEILTRSKVAVNIEAFLDEAKRRVVIEVLIEV
;
A
#
# COMPACT_ATOMS: atom_id res chain seq x y z
N MET A 1 0.73 -1.12 18.66
CA MET A 1 1.21 0.12 19.32
C MET A 1 0.24 1.27 19.09
N ALA A 2 0.31 2.35 19.86
CA ALA A 2 -0.61 3.51 19.71
C ALA A 2 -0.48 4.21 18.34
N ILE A 3 0.71 4.19 17.74
CA ILE A 3 0.99 4.79 16.43
C ILE A 3 0.28 4.03 15.30
N GLU A 4 0.31 2.70 15.29
CA GLU A 4 -0.38 1.90 14.26
C GLU A 4 -1.89 2.18 14.26
N LYS A 5 -2.51 2.18 15.46
CA LYS A 5 -3.93 2.52 15.61
C LYS A 5 -4.25 3.95 15.14
N TYR A 6 -3.34 4.90 15.38
CA TYR A 6 -3.51 6.27 14.93
C TYR A 6 -3.45 6.38 13.40
N VAL A 7 -2.51 5.68 12.76
CA VAL A 7 -2.39 5.64 11.30
C VAL A 7 -3.62 4.98 10.67
N ASP A 8 -4.06 3.84 11.19
CA ASP A 8 -5.25 3.15 10.72
C ASP A 8 -6.50 4.03 10.83
N PHE A 9 -6.66 4.74 11.95
CA PHE A 9 -7.79 5.66 12.13
C PHE A 9 -7.71 6.87 11.18
N ARG A 10 -6.53 7.48 11.03
CA ARG A 10 -6.38 8.75 10.30
C ARG A 10 -6.37 8.59 8.79
N PHE A 11 -5.88 7.45 8.31
CA PHE A 11 -5.64 7.19 6.88
C PHE A 11 -6.31 5.91 6.38
N GLY A 12 -6.55 4.91 7.23
CA GLY A 12 -7.19 3.65 6.86
C GLY A 12 -8.71 3.74 6.72
N SER A 13 -9.39 4.56 7.53
CA SER A 13 -10.87 4.67 7.51
C SER A 13 -11.48 5.16 6.20
N PHE A 14 -10.69 5.71 5.28
CA PHE A 14 -11.15 6.21 3.98
C PHE A 14 -10.61 5.39 2.79
N VAL A 15 -9.86 4.32 3.04
CA VAL A 15 -9.31 3.47 1.99
C VAL A 15 -10.35 2.42 1.61
N VAL A 16 -10.90 2.58 0.41
CA VAL A 16 -11.78 1.58 -0.21
C VAL A 16 -10.98 0.82 -1.26
N ILE A 17 -10.92 -0.50 -1.11
CA ILE A 17 -10.42 -1.42 -2.13
C ILE A 17 -11.62 -2.06 -2.80
N THR A 18 -11.71 -1.90 -4.11
CA THR A 18 -12.79 -2.49 -4.91
C THR A 18 -12.39 -3.88 -5.41
N PRO A 19 -13.37 -4.73 -5.77
CA PRO A 19 -13.07 -6.01 -6.42
C PRO A 19 -12.29 -5.86 -7.74
N ASP A 20 -12.47 -4.74 -8.43
CA ASP A 20 -11.73 -4.41 -9.65
C ASP A 20 -10.25 -4.12 -9.34
N ASP A 21 -9.96 -3.35 -8.27
CA ASP A 21 -8.60 -3.12 -7.78
C ASP A 21 -7.87 -4.45 -7.51
N GLU A 22 -8.56 -5.40 -6.85
CA GLU A 22 -8.01 -6.73 -6.52
C GLU A 22 -7.74 -7.55 -7.79
N GLY A 23 -8.67 -7.57 -8.73
CA GLY A 23 -8.52 -8.28 -10.02
C GLY A 23 -7.39 -7.71 -10.88
N ASN A 24 -7.27 -6.38 -10.92
CA ASN A 24 -6.21 -5.68 -11.63
C ASN A 24 -4.83 -5.98 -11.01
N TYR A 25 -4.72 -5.90 -9.68
CA TYR A 25 -3.48 -6.24 -8.98
C TYR A 25 -3.09 -7.71 -9.19
N TYR A 26 -4.07 -8.61 -9.09
CA TYR A 26 -3.84 -10.03 -9.26
C TYR A 26 -3.27 -10.35 -10.65
N SER A 27 -3.94 -9.88 -11.70
CA SER A 27 -3.54 -10.15 -13.09
C SER A 27 -2.24 -9.45 -13.49
N SER A 28 -2.03 -8.21 -13.07
CA SER A 28 -0.94 -7.35 -13.54
C SER A 28 0.34 -7.49 -12.73
N ILE A 29 0.25 -7.84 -11.45
CA ILE A 29 1.39 -7.87 -10.52
C ILE A 29 1.56 -9.26 -9.92
N PHE A 30 0.54 -9.80 -9.25
CA PHE A 30 0.67 -11.05 -8.50
C PHE A 30 1.02 -12.23 -9.41
N VAL A 31 0.27 -12.46 -10.49
CA VAL A 31 0.49 -13.61 -11.39
C VAL A 31 1.87 -13.56 -12.05
N PRO A 32 2.33 -12.43 -12.64
CA PRO A 32 3.68 -12.35 -13.19
C PRO A 32 4.78 -12.57 -12.15
N GLU A 33 4.68 -11.95 -10.97
CA GLU A 33 5.66 -12.09 -9.91
C GLU A 33 5.72 -13.52 -9.36
N PHE A 34 4.55 -14.14 -9.16
CA PHE A 34 4.46 -15.52 -8.68
C PHE A 34 5.11 -16.50 -9.66
N ARG A 35 4.82 -16.35 -10.97
CA ARG A 35 5.42 -17.19 -12.01
C ARG A 35 6.94 -17.04 -12.08
N ARG A 36 7.47 -15.84 -11.84
CA ARG A 36 8.92 -15.59 -11.78
C ARG A 36 9.58 -16.27 -10.58
N ARG A 37 8.94 -16.21 -9.41
CA ARG A 37 9.48 -16.76 -8.15
C ARG A 37 9.32 -18.28 -8.06
N SER A 38 8.24 -18.80 -8.62
CA SER A 38 7.86 -20.22 -8.53
C SER A 38 7.53 -20.78 -9.92
N PRO A 39 8.54 -21.00 -10.77
CA PRO A 39 8.32 -21.56 -12.10
C PRO A 39 7.77 -22.99 -12.00
N GLY A 40 6.75 -23.30 -12.80
CA GLY A 40 6.16 -24.65 -12.88
C GLY A 40 5.12 -24.98 -11.80
N VAL A 41 4.85 -24.06 -10.86
CA VAL A 41 3.79 -24.22 -9.85
C VAL A 41 2.49 -23.62 -10.36
N VAL A 42 1.36 -24.29 -10.08
CA VAL A 42 0.03 -23.77 -10.40
C VAL A 42 -0.19 -22.45 -9.65
N VAL A 43 -0.62 -21.42 -10.38
CA VAL A 43 -0.87 -20.10 -9.82
C VAL A 43 -2.13 -20.18 -8.94
N PRO A 44 -2.08 -19.74 -7.66
CA PRO A 44 -3.26 -19.69 -6.80
C PRO A 44 -4.32 -18.79 -7.39
N THR A 45 -5.59 -19.12 -7.24
CA THR A 45 -6.71 -18.32 -7.77
C THR A 45 -6.85 -16.96 -7.07
N LEU A 46 -7.54 -16.02 -7.71
CA LEU A 46 -7.86 -14.73 -7.09
C LEU A 46 -8.64 -14.91 -5.78
N GLU A 47 -9.56 -15.87 -5.69
CA GLU A 47 -10.34 -16.09 -4.47
C GLU A 47 -9.48 -16.55 -3.30
N GLU A 48 -8.53 -17.46 -3.54
CA GLU A 48 -7.58 -17.92 -2.52
C GLU A 48 -6.66 -16.81 -2.01
N LYS A 49 -6.38 -15.82 -2.87
CA LYS A 49 -5.47 -14.70 -2.56
C LYS A 49 -6.16 -13.37 -2.30
N ARG A 50 -7.49 -13.33 -2.34
CA ARG A 50 -8.25 -12.08 -2.26
C ARG A 50 -7.96 -11.31 -0.97
N THR A 51 -8.04 -11.99 0.18
CA THR A 51 -7.77 -11.36 1.49
C THR A 51 -6.35 -10.79 1.56
N GLU A 52 -5.36 -11.55 1.11
CA GLU A 52 -3.95 -11.11 1.11
C GLU A 52 -3.75 -9.90 0.19
N ILE A 53 -4.32 -9.96 -1.02
CA ILE A 53 -4.26 -8.85 -2.00
C ILE A 53 -4.98 -7.62 -1.46
N HIS A 54 -6.14 -7.78 -0.84
CA HIS A 54 -6.89 -6.71 -0.21
C HIS A 54 -6.06 -5.99 0.87
N GLU A 55 -5.41 -6.75 1.74
CA GLU A 55 -4.54 -6.19 2.79
C GLU A 55 -3.33 -5.45 2.19
N ILE A 56 -2.70 -6.02 1.15
CA ILE A 56 -1.58 -5.38 0.45
C ILE A 56 -2.02 -4.05 -0.16
N LEU A 57 -3.14 -4.04 -0.89
CA LEU A 57 -3.68 -2.85 -1.53
C LEU A 57 -4.08 -1.80 -0.51
N THR A 58 -4.68 -2.22 0.60
CA THR A 58 -5.04 -1.33 1.72
C THR A 58 -3.82 -0.64 2.27
N ARG A 59 -2.77 -1.40 2.62
CA ARG A 59 -1.51 -0.86 3.14
C ARG A 59 -0.82 0.06 2.14
N SER A 60 -0.83 -0.30 0.86
CA SER A 60 -0.26 0.52 -0.21
C SER A 60 -0.96 1.87 -0.34
N LYS A 61 -2.31 1.88 -0.36
CA LYS A 61 -3.08 3.14 -0.41
C LYS A 61 -2.88 3.98 0.85
N VAL A 62 -2.81 3.36 2.04
CA VAL A 62 -2.47 4.06 3.29
C VAL A 62 -1.10 4.72 3.19
N ALA A 63 -0.08 4.02 2.70
CA ALA A 63 1.27 4.57 2.55
C ALA A 63 1.28 5.78 1.61
N VAL A 64 0.61 5.70 0.45
CA VAL A 64 0.48 6.82 -0.48
C VAL A 64 -0.18 8.04 0.17
N ASN A 65 -1.24 7.83 0.97
CA ASN A 65 -1.92 8.90 1.68
C ASN A 65 -1.03 9.57 2.73
N ILE A 66 -0.18 8.79 3.43
CA ILE A 66 0.79 9.32 4.40
C ILE A 66 1.83 10.19 3.69
N GLU A 67 2.40 9.71 2.58
CA GLU A 67 3.38 10.46 1.80
C GLU A 67 2.79 11.79 1.28
N ALA A 68 1.59 11.76 0.71
CA ALA A 68 0.89 12.95 0.25
C ALA A 68 0.64 13.96 1.40
N PHE A 69 0.26 13.45 2.57
CA PHE A 69 0.07 14.28 3.77
C PHE A 69 1.38 14.94 4.24
N LEU A 70 2.48 14.17 4.27
CA LEU A 70 3.80 14.68 4.65
C LEU A 70 4.30 15.74 3.65
N ASP A 71 4.10 15.51 2.36
CA ASP A 71 4.48 16.47 1.32
C ASP A 71 3.70 17.77 1.41
N GLU A 72 2.40 17.72 1.71
CA GLU A 72 1.62 18.93 1.97
C GLU A 72 2.10 19.66 3.23
N ALA A 73 2.39 18.93 4.31
CA ALA A 73 2.91 19.51 5.55
C ALA A 73 4.25 20.21 5.32
N LYS A 74 5.17 19.57 4.58
CA LYS A 74 6.48 20.16 4.21
C LYS A 74 6.33 21.47 3.44
N ARG A 75 5.36 21.58 2.52
CA ARG A 75 5.12 22.82 1.75
C ARG A 75 4.72 24.01 2.61
N ARG A 76 4.17 23.77 3.81
CA ARG A 76 3.69 24.80 4.72
C ARG A 76 4.77 25.27 5.71
N VAL A 77 5.95 24.66 5.72
CA VAL A 77 6.98 24.90 6.73
C VAL A 77 8.31 25.21 6.04
N VAL A 78 9.01 26.24 6.51
CA VAL A 78 10.40 26.51 6.12
C VAL A 78 11.30 25.66 7.01
N ILE A 79 12.04 24.72 6.42
CA ILE A 79 12.99 23.87 7.14
C ILE A 79 14.39 24.47 6.93
N GLU A 80 14.95 25.10 7.96
CA GLU A 80 16.36 25.50 7.98
C GLU A 80 17.21 24.35 8.54
N VAL A 81 17.92 23.64 7.65
CA VAL A 81 18.90 22.63 8.06
C VAL A 81 20.24 23.33 8.29
N LEU A 82 20.57 23.59 9.56
CA LEU A 82 21.88 24.11 9.96
C LEU A 82 22.88 22.94 9.97
N ILE A 83 23.75 22.89 8.96
CA ILE A 83 24.91 22.01 8.96
C ILE A 83 26.06 22.82 9.57
N GLU A 84 26.43 22.53 10.82
CA GLU A 84 27.70 23.02 11.37
C GLU A 84 28.84 22.29 10.64
N VAL A 85 29.75 23.09 10.05
CA VAL A 85 30.95 22.62 9.33
C VAL A 85 32.12 22.51 10.30
#